data_AF-A0A661LD26-F1
#
_entry.id   AF-A0A661LD26-F1
#
_cell.length_a   1.000
_cell.length_b   1.000
_cell.length_c   1.000
_cell.angle_alpha   90.00
_cell.angle_beta   90.00
_cell.angle_gamma   90.00
#
_symmetry.space_group_name_H-M   'P 1'
#
loop_
_entity.id
_entity.type
_entity.pdbx_description
1 polymer ?
#
loop_
_entity_poly.entity_id
_entity_poly.type
_entity_poly.pdbx_seq_one_letter_code
_entity_poly.pdbx_strand_id
1 'polypeptide(L)'
;MSNGKGKRANSPSLPDDVRKRLAHLAGRRITEDGELILHARRFRTQERNRKDAFDRLVRLIRKASERTKVRRKTRPTLQSKRRRLEAKRHRSEAKSMRRPASSF
;
A
#
# COMPACT_ATOMS: atom_id res chain seq x y z
N MET A 1 -5.08 20.94 -32.32
CA MET A 1 -4.19 19.77 -32.22
C MET A 1 -2.77 20.27 -32.04
N SER A 2 -2.24 20.19 -30.82
CA SER A 2 -0.83 20.48 -30.53
C SER A 2 -0.35 19.41 -29.56
N ASN A 3 0.05 18.26 -30.11
CA ASN A 3 0.68 17.19 -29.36
C ASN A 3 2.15 17.59 -29.11
N GLY A 4 2.36 18.36 -28.04
CA GLY A 4 3.68 18.64 -27.49
C GLY A 4 4.23 17.40 -26.82
N LYS A 5 5.02 16.64 -27.58
CA LYS A 5 5.77 15.45 -27.12
C LYS A 5 6.61 15.77 -25.89
N GLY A 6 6.43 14.98 -24.83
CA GLY A 6 7.38 14.89 -23.73
C GLY A 6 6.83 13.97 -22.66
N LYS A 7 7.37 12.75 -22.55
CA LYS A 7 7.10 11.85 -21.42
C LYS A 7 7.51 12.55 -20.12
N ARG A 8 6.58 13.27 -19.49
CA ARG A 8 6.80 14.02 -18.23
C ARG A 8 6.60 13.16 -16.99
N ALA A 9 6.55 11.84 -17.16
CA ALA A 9 6.60 10.87 -16.08
C ALA A 9 7.88 10.95 -15.23
N ASN A 10 8.91 11.68 -15.66
CA ASN A 10 10.16 11.87 -14.92
C ASN A 10 10.34 13.36 -14.59
N SER A 11 9.67 13.86 -13.55
CA SER A 11 10.06 15.13 -12.94
C SER A 11 11.42 14.94 -12.26
N PRO A 12 12.50 15.63 -12.70
CA PRO A 12 13.86 15.42 -12.16
C PRO A 12 13.99 15.82 -10.69
N SER A 13 13.03 16.60 -10.19
CA SER A 13 12.99 17.13 -8.83
C SER A 13 12.34 16.19 -7.79
N LEU A 14 11.86 15.01 -8.19
CA LEU A 14 11.28 14.03 -7.27
C LEU A 14 12.00 12.68 -7.35
N PRO A 15 12.47 12.12 -6.22
CA PRO A 15 12.95 10.74 -6.17
C PRO A 15 11.90 9.74 -6.70
N ASP A 16 12.36 8.70 -7.39
CA ASP A 16 11.49 7.73 -8.06
C ASP A 16 10.48 7.05 -7.12
N ASP A 17 10.89 6.78 -5.89
CA ASP A 17 10.04 6.14 -4.88
C ASP A 17 8.93 7.07 -4.39
N VAL A 18 9.24 8.36 -4.19
CA VAL A 18 8.27 9.41 -3.87
C VAL A 18 7.30 9.57 -5.05
N ARG A 19 7.80 9.61 -6.29
CA ARG A 19 6.98 9.71 -7.49
C ARG A 19 5.97 8.56 -7.61
N LYS A 20 6.43 7.32 -7.42
CA LYS A 20 5.56 6.13 -7.45
C LYS A 20 4.49 6.19 -6.36
N ARG A 21 4.86 6.58 -5.13
CA ARG A 21 3.89 6.78 -4.04
C ARG A 21 2.91 7.90 -4.33
N LEU A 22 3.37 9.01 -4.91
CA LEU A 22 2.53 10.13 -5.32
C LEU A 22 1.52 9.71 -6.38
N ALA A 23 1.95 8.96 -7.40
CA ALA A 23 1.04 8.44 -8.43
C ALA A 23 -0.05 7.56 -7.82
N HIS A 24 0.32 6.68 -6.87
CA HIS A 24 -0.63 5.84 -6.14
C HIS A 24 -1.62 6.66 -5.29
N LEU A 25 -1.15 7.68 -4.56
CA LEU A 25 -1.99 8.57 -3.74
C LEU A 25 -2.87 9.51 -4.57
N ALA A 26 -2.40 9.91 -5.75
CA ALA A 26 -3.12 10.77 -6.65
C ALA A 26 -4.28 10.04 -7.35
N GLY A 27 -4.11 8.74 -7.64
CA GLY A 27 -5.12 7.87 -8.22
C GLY A 27 -5.59 8.40 -9.58
N ARG A 28 -6.91 8.59 -9.72
CA ARG A 28 -7.56 9.10 -10.96
C ARG A 28 -7.16 10.51 -11.38
N ARG A 29 -6.37 11.21 -10.56
CA ARG A 29 -5.86 12.57 -10.87
C ARG A 29 -4.58 12.54 -11.70
N ILE A 30 -4.05 11.36 -12.02
CA ILE A 30 -2.87 11.19 -12.87
C ILE A 30 -3.33 10.75 -14.26
N THR A 31 -2.80 11.38 -15.29
CA THR A 31 -2.99 10.97 -16.69
C THR A 31 -2.10 9.78 -17.04
N GLU A 32 -2.35 9.13 -18.18
CA GLU A 32 -1.49 8.06 -18.70
C GLU A 32 -0.05 8.52 -18.94
N ASP A 33 0.13 9.80 -19.27
CA ASP A 33 1.44 10.44 -19.46
C ASP A 33 2.16 10.80 -18.14
N GLY A 34 1.52 10.55 -16.99
CA GLY A 34 2.08 10.80 -15.66
C GLY A 34 1.90 12.23 -15.16
N GLU A 35 0.96 12.99 -15.71
CA GLU A 35 0.70 14.38 -15.31
C GLU A 35 -0.36 14.44 -14.20
N LEU A 36 -0.08 15.19 -13.13
CA LEU A 36 -1.00 15.40 -12.02
C LEU A 36 -1.95 16.57 -12.29
N ILE A 37 -3.24 16.29 -12.39
CA ILE A 37 -4.29 17.29 -12.60
C ILE A 37 -4.99 17.61 -11.28
N LEU A 38 -4.94 18.88 -10.86
CA LEU A 38 -5.64 19.39 -9.67
C LEU A 38 -6.66 20.45 -10.08
N HIS A 39 -7.94 20.12 -9.99
CA HIS A 39 -9.01 21.11 -10.20
C HIS A 39 -9.22 21.97 -8.95
N ALA A 40 -9.13 23.29 -9.10
CA ALA A 40 -9.35 24.28 -8.04
C ALA A 40 -10.43 25.28 -8.43
N ARG A 41 -11.64 25.04 -7.91
CA ARG A 41 -12.84 25.82 -8.21
C ARG A 41 -13.68 26.12 -6.96
N ARG A 42 -13.02 26.21 -5.81
CA ARG A 42 -13.68 26.31 -4.50
C ARG A 42 -14.03 27.76 -4.12
N PHE A 43 -13.23 28.71 -4.59
CA PHE A 43 -13.35 30.11 -4.22
C PHE A 43 -13.76 30.97 -5.41
N ARG A 44 -14.30 32.15 -5.12
CA ARG A 44 -14.69 33.14 -6.13
C ARG A 44 -13.49 33.72 -6.89
N THR A 45 -12.34 33.88 -6.23
CA THR A 45 -11.16 34.51 -6.84
C THR A 45 -10.15 33.48 -7.34
N GLN A 46 -9.50 33.79 -8.46
CA GLN A 46 -8.45 32.94 -9.05
C GLN A 46 -7.27 32.76 -8.11
N GLU A 47 -6.87 33.81 -7.40
CA GLU A 47 -5.74 33.79 -6.46
C GLU A 47 -5.98 32.79 -5.33
N ARG A 48 -7.17 32.80 -4.71
CA ARG A 48 -7.51 31.84 -3.65
C ARG A 48 -7.57 30.41 -4.19
N ASN A 49 -8.09 30.22 -5.40
CA ASN A 49 -8.07 28.90 -6.05
C ASN A 49 -6.64 28.42 -6.33
N ARG A 50 -5.74 29.31 -6.78
CA ARG A 50 -4.32 28.98 -7.02
C ARG A 50 -3.62 28.59 -5.72
N LYS A 51 -3.83 29.36 -4.65
CA LYS A 51 -3.26 29.04 -3.33
C LYS A 51 -3.75 27.68 -2.82
N ASP A 52 -5.05 27.42 -2.90
CA ASP A 52 -5.63 26.15 -2.49
C ASP A 52 -5.14 24.96 -3.34
N ALA A 53 -4.94 25.15 -4.65
CA ALA A 53 -4.31 24.14 -5.50
C ALA A 53 -2.89 23.82 -5.04
N PHE A 54 -2.11 24.85 -4.73
CA PHE A 54 -0.73 24.72 -4.27
C PHE A 54 -0.66 24.02 -2.90
N ASP A 55 -1.52 24.42 -1.96
CA ASP A 55 -1.60 23.79 -0.64
C ASP A 55 -2.01 22.32 -0.73
N ARG A 56 -2.89 21.96 -1.67
CA ARG A 56 -3.25 20.56 -1.96
C ARG A 56 -2.09 19.78 -2.58
N LEU A 57 -1.35 20.40 -3.51
CA LEU A 57 -0.15 19.80 -4.11
C LEU A 57 0.91 19.52 -3.06
N VAL A 58 1.26 20.51 -2.23
CA VAL A 58 2.26 20.39 -1.17
C VAL A 58 1.87 19.29 -0.18
N ARG A 59 0.61 19.25 0.26
CA ARG A 59 0.13 18.18 1.16
C ARG A 59 0.26 16.80 0.53
N LEU A 60 -0.05 16.65 -0.76
CA LEU A 60 0.05 15.39 -1.45
C LEU A 60 1.50 14.92 -1.58
N ILE A 61 2.42 15.83 -1.92
CA ILE A 61 3.86 15.56 -2.00
C ILE A 61 4.40 15.17 -0.62
N ARG A 62 4.08 15.92 0.44
CA ARG A 62 4.51 15.60 1.82
C ARG A 62 4.08 14.19 2.23
N LYS A 63 2.82 13.83 1.98
CA LYS A 63 2.31 12.49 2.25
C LYS A 63 3.01 11.41 1.41
N ALA A 64 3.38 11.71 0.16
CA ALA A 64 4.14 10.80 -0.68
C ALA A 64 5.61 10.66 -0.23
N SER A 65 6.17 11.68 0.41
CA SER A 65 7.54 11.66 0.95
C SER A 65 7.65 10.85 2.24
N GLU A 66 6.57 10.67 2.99
CA GLU A 66 6.53 9.82 4.17
C GLU A 66 6.72 8.34 3.80
N ARG A 67 7.88 7.79 4.13
CA ARG A 67 8.17 6.37 3.90
C ARG A 67 7.43 5.51 4.92
N THR A 68 6.43 4.75 4.47
CA THR A 68 5.73 3.80 5.34
C THR A 68 6.70 2.76 5.89
N LYS A 69 6.66 2.53 7.21
CA LYS A 69 7.43 1.48 7.86
C LYS A 69 6.97 0.11 7.36
N VAL A 70 7.89 -0.67 6.78
CA VAL A 70 7.59 -2.01 6.29
C VAL A 70 7.18 -2.90 7.46
N ARG A 71 5.96 -3.47 7.41
CA ARG A 71 5.54 -4.48 8.38
C ARG A 71 6.34 -5.75 8.14
N ARG A 72 7.15 -6.14 9.12
CA ARG A 72 7.76 -7.47 9.16
C ARG A 72 6.73 -8.45 9.73
N LYS A 73 6.47 -9.56 9.03
CA LYS A 73 5.56 -10.61 9.54
C LYS A 73 6.10 -11.13 10.88
N THR A 74 5.23 -11.21 11.88
CA THR A 74 5.57 -11.82 13.16
C THR A 74 5.69 -13.33 12.99
N ARG A 75 6.65 -13.94 13.69
CA ARG A 75 6.73 -15.42 13.76
C ARG A 75 5.57 -15.94 14.64
N PRO A 76 5.04 -17.15 14.39
CA PRO A 76 4.07 -17.76 15.30
C PRO A 76 4.60 -17.83 16.73
N THR A 77 3.73 -17.56 17.71
CA THR A 77 4.10 -17.55 19.13
C THR A 77 4.52 -18.93 19.61
N LEU A 78 5.35 -19.00 20.65
CA LEU A 78 5.75 -20.27 21.27
C LEU A 78 4.54 -21.08 21.75
N GLN A 79 3.55 -20.40 22.34
CA GLN A 79 2.31 -21.03 22.79
C GLN A 79 1.52 -21.64 21.63
N SER A 80 1.42 -20.95 20.49
CA SER A 80 0.78 -21.50 19.28
C SER A 80 1.49 -22.77 18.78
N LYS A 81 2.83 -22.78 18.81
CA LYS A 81 3.62 -23.97 18.45
C LYS A 81 3.38 -25.14 19.43
N ARG A 82 3.34 -24.87 20.74
CA ARG A 82 3.07 -25.89 21.78
C ARG A 82 1.67 -26.50 21.62
N ARG A 83 0.62 -25.66 21.55
CA ARG A 83 -0.77 -26.11 21.33
C ARG A 83 -0.91 -26.97 20.07
N ARG A 84 -0.22 -26.62 18.97
CA ARG A 84 -0.20 -27.42 17.75
C ARG A 84 0.40 -28.82 17.97
N LEU A 85 1.49 -28.91 18.73
CA LEU A 85 2.15 -30.19 19.04
C LEU A 85 1.29 -31.05 19.97
N GLU A 86 0.70 -30.47 21.00
CA GLU A 86 -0.24 -31.14 21.91
C GLU A 86 -1.46 -31.66 21.14
N ALA A 87 -2.08 -30.82 20.30
CA ALA A 87 -3.21 -31.24 19.46
C ALA A 87 -2.81 -32.32 18.43
N LYS A 88 -1.55 -32.34 17.95
CA LYS A 88 -1.03 -33.42 17.11
C LYS A 88 -0.94 -34.72 17.91
N ARG A 89 -0.40 -34.67 19.13
CA ARG A 89 -0.23 -35.82 20.04
C ARG A 89 -1.59 -36.42 20.44
N HIS A 90 -2.53 -35.59 20.90
CA HIS A 90 -3.87 -36.06 21.24
C HIS A 90 -4.57 -36.72 20.05
N ARG A 91 -4.42 -36.17 18.83
CA ARG A 91 -4.97 -36.81 17.63
C ARG A 91 -4.30 -38.14 17.30
N SER A 92 -2.99 -38.29 17.48
CA SER A 92 -2.33 -39.59 17.27
C SER A 92 -2.77 -40.63 18.29
N GLU A 93 -2.90 -40.24 19.56
CA GLU A 93 -3.38 -41.12 20.64
C GLU A 93 -4.82 -41.57 20.36
N ALA A 94 -5.72 -40.61 20.07
CA ALA A 94 -7.10 -40.92 19.71
C ALA A 94 -7.22 -41.81 18.47
N LYS A 95 -6.35 -41.65 17.46
CA LYS A 95 -6.30 -42.54 16.30
C LYS A 95 -5.79 -43.93 16.65
N SER A 96 -4.79 -44.05 17.52
CA SER A 96 -4.24 -45.33 17.96
C SER A 96 -5.29 -46.16 18.70
N MET A 97 -6.02 -45.54 19.63
CA MET A 97 -7.08 -46.18 20.41
C MET A 97 -8.28 -46.62 19.57
N ARG A 98 -8.47 -46.07 18.37
CA ARG A 98 -9.54 -46.45 17.43
C ARG A 98 -9.16 -47.59 16.50
N ARG A 99 -7.88 -47.98 16.43
CA ARG A 99 -7.50 -49.13 15.60
C ARG A 99 -8.15 -50.35 16.24
N PRO A 100 -8.99 -51.12 15.53
CA PRO A 100 -9.45 -52.40 16.04
C PRO A 100 -8.20 -53.22 16.40
N ALA A 101 -8.26 -53.96 17.50
CA ALA A 101 -7.26 -55.00 17.74
C ALA A 101 -7.27 -55.86 16.47
N SER A 102 -6.19 -55.79 15.68
CA SER A 102 -5.99 -56.73 14.60
C SER A 102 -5.74 -58.06 15.31
N SER A 103 -6.82 -58.74 15.63
CA SER A 103 -6.84 -60.12 16.07
C SER A 103 -6.18 -60.91 14.95
N PHE A 104 -4.95 -61.37 15.21
CA PHE A 104 -4.39 -62.51 14.51
C PHE A 104 -5.10 -63.78 15.00
#